data_AF-A0A315ATP1-F1
#
_entry.id   AF-A0A315ATP1-F1
#
_cell.length_a   1.000
_cell.length_b   1.000
_cell.length_c   1.000
_cell.angle_alpha   90.00
_cell.angle_beta   90.00
_cell.angle_gamma   90.00
#
_symmetry.space_group_name_H-M   'P 1'
#
loop_
_entity.id
_entity.type
_entity.pdbx_description
1 polymer ?
#
loop_
_entity_poly.entity_id
_entity_poly.type
_entity_poly.pdbx_seq_one_letter_code
_entity_poly.pdbx_strand_id
1 'polypeptide(L)'
;MTLAWASNPEPTAPLQLLPSPSASGVSSADAGTKFSKNVQAASQATQELQNGFSKLQRLCTYGNDIPASSSSQVMDVLAPLTAKAQSDLANVQAGLQSTAKTFSQSSRITKNSYCRYVPPFGPLAFVCEGFRYDSAKLHLASRDMQIITADAHQRLYLYEQFVKLEEQGCTRAGFTMKLWETETTFLWPVVLQAPVVFKTTLTYAPSH
;
A
#
# COMPACT_ATOMS: atom_id res chain seq x y z
N MET A 1 57.47 -44.66 36.85
CA MET A 1 56.28 -45.51 37.02
C MET A 1 55.54 -45.55 35.69
N THR A 2 55.73 -46.67 34.97
CA THR A 2 54.83 -47.43 34.05
C THR A 2 53.34 -47.03 34.05
N LEU A 3 52.51 -47.07 32.99
CA LEU A 3 52.42 -47.69 31.63
C LEU A 3 51.47 -46.80 30.76
N ALA A 4 51.69 -46.50 29.47
CA ALA A 4 51.52 -47.30 28.24
C ALA A 4 50.08 -47.80 27.94
N TRP A 5 49.49 -47.31 26.82
CA TRP A 5 48.79 -48.01 25.71
C TRP A 5 47.82 -47.04 24.99
N ALA A 6 48.13 -46.58 23.77
CA ALA A 6 47.71 -47.14 22.46
C ALA A 6 46.17 -47.11 22.29
N SER A 7 45.54 -46.49 21.27
CA SER A 7 45.75 -46.65 19.81
C SER A 7 44.89 -45.64 19.02
N ASN A 8 45.38 -45.19 17.85
CA ASN A 8 44.66 -44.52 16.73
C ASN A 8 43.55 -45.43 16.12
N PRO A 9 42.66 -45.01 15.16
CA PRO A 9 42.83 -43.96 14.14
C PRO A 9 41.60 -43.09 13.77
N GLU A 10 41.86 -42.09 12.93
CA GLU A 10 40.91 -41.33 12.10
C GLU A 10 40.02 -42.24 11.21
N PRO A 11 38.78 -41.81 10.91
CA PRO A 11 38.33 -41.86 9.53
C PRO A 11 37.62 -40.58 9.07
N THR A 12 38.02 -40.18 7.88
CA THR A 12 37.48 -39.16 6.98
C THR A 12 35.96 -39.25 6.78
N ALA A 13 35.22 -38.17 7.02
CA ALA A 13 33.90 -37.85 6.44
C ALA A 13 33.44 -36.43 6.90
N PRO A 14 32.45 -35.80 6.23
CA PRO A 14 32.42 -35.35 4.85
C PRO A 14 32.27 -33.82 4.76
N LEU A 15 32.48 -33.26 3.58
CA LEU A 15 32.19 -31.87 3.21
C LEU A 15 30.82 -31.42 3.73
N GLN A 16 30.82 -30.49 4.69
CA GLN A 16 29.64 -29.71 5.05
C GLN A 16 29.29 -28.81 3.86
N LEU A 17 28.22 -29.19 3.15
CA LEU A 17 27.49 -28.32 2.25
C LEU A 17 27.08 -27.06 3.01
N LEU A 18 27.53 -25.91 2.50
CA LEU A 18 27.08 -24.61 2.97
C LEU A 18 25.55 -24.55 2.97
N PRO A 19 24.93 -23.97 4.01
CA PRO A 19 23.50 -23.75 4.02
C PRO A 19 23.14 -22.81 2.86
N SER A 20 22.31 -23.31 1.94
CA SER A 20 21.61 -22.49 0.96
C SER A 20 20.79 -21.44 1.71
N PRO A 21 20.79 -20.17 1.29
CA PRO A 21 19.96 -19.15 1.92
C PRO A 21 18.49 -19.55 1.72
N SER A 22 17.86 -19.90 2.83
CA SER A 22 16.42 -20.11 2.94
C SER A 22 15.69 -19.00 2.21
N ALA A 23 14.93 -19.38 1.18
CA ALA A 23 13.86 -18.54 0.65
C ALA A 23 12.96 -18.18 1.84
N SER A 24 13.12 -16.96 2.33
CA SER A 24 12.30 -16.43 3.41
C SER A 24 10.91 -16.26 2.82
N GLY A 25 10.06 -17.26 3.02
CA GLY A 25 8.63 -17.16 2.78
C GLY A 25 8.08 -16.09 3.70
N VAL A 26 8.06 -14.83 3.22
CA VAL A 26 7.19 -13.82 3.79
C VAL A 26 5.77 -14.35 3.57
N SER A 27 5.11 -14.79 4.64
CA SER A 27 3.75 -15.29 4.55
C SER A 27 2.86 -14.20 3.94
N SER A 28 1.92 -14.59 3.08
CA SER A 28 0.91 -13.66 2.54
C SER A 28 0.20 -12.86 3.64
N ALA A 29 0.09 -13.43 4.85
CA ALA A 29 -0.46 -12.76 6.02
C ALA A 29 0.44 -11.62 6.55
N ASP A 30 1.76 -11.80 6.51
CA ASP A 30 2.73 -10.79 6.95
C ASP A 30 2.82 -9.63 5.96
N ALA A 31 2.76 -9.93 4.65
CA ALA A 31 2.74 -8.93 3.59
C ALA A 31 1.46 -8.06 3.67
N GLY A 32 0.30 -8.68 3.86
CA GLY A 32 -0.97 -7.96 4.02
C GLY A 32 -1.01 -7.10 5.29
N THR A 33 -0.50 -7.62 6.40
CA THR A 33 -0.45 -6.87 7.67
C THR A 33 0.49 -5.66 7.59
N LYS A 34 1.68 -5.84 7.00
CA LYS A 34 2.64 -4.75 6.78
C LYS A 34 2.05 -3.69 5.85
N PHE A 35 1.37 -4.11 4.79
CA PHE A 35 0.72 -3.19 3.88
C PHE A 35 -0.40 -2.40 4.57
N SER A 36 -1.26 -3.05 5.34
CA SER A 36 -2.33 -2.38 6.10
C SER A 36 -1.78 -1.30 7.04
N LYS A 37 -0.63 -1.57 7.70
CA LYS A 37 0.08 -0.54 8.49
C LYS A 37 0.55 0.64 7.64
N ASN A 38 1.09 0.37 6.45
CA ASN A 38 1.50 1.43 5.52
C ASN A 38 0.29 2.23 5.00
N VAL A 39 -0.86 1.59 4.79
CA VAL A 39 -2.12 2.28 4.45
C VAL A 39 -2.51 3.23 5.57
N GLN A 40 -2.53 2.75 6.83
CA GLN A 40 -2.84 3.60 7.98
C GLN A 40 -1.90 4.81 8.10
N ALA A 41 -0.60 4.60 7.90
CA ALA A 41 0.39 5.69 7.91
C ALA A 41 0.15 6.70 6.78
N ALA A 42 -0.21 6.24 5.58
CA ALA A 42 -0.53 7.10 4.44
C ALA A 42 -1.84 7.89 4.66
N SER A 43 -2.85 7.28 5.27
CA SER A 43 -4.09 7.96 5.65
C SER A 43 -3.82 9.04 6.69
N GLN A 44 -3.00 8.74 7.71
CA GLN A 44 -2.58 9.73 8.70
C GLN A 44 -1.82 10.89 8.05
N ALA A 45 -0.86 10.60 7.15
CA ALA A 45 -0.15 11.63 6.41
C ALA A 45 -1.10 12.53 5.59
N THR A 46 -2.12 11.93 4.97
CA THR A 46 -3.15 12.67 4.22
C THR A 46 -3.95 13.59 5.14
N GLN A 47 -4.31 13.13 6.33
CA GLN A 47 -5.02 13.93 7.32
C GLN A 47 -4.16 15.10 7.83
N GLU A 48 -2.87 14.86 8.11
CA GLU A 48 -1.93 15.91 8.50
C GLU A 48 -1.74 16.95 7.39
N LEU A 49 -1.70 16.52 6.12
CA LEU A 49 -1.66 17.43 4.98
C LEU A 49 -2.92 18.30 4.89
N GLN A 50 -4.11 17.74 5.09
CA GLN A 50 -5.37 18.50 5.10
C GLN A 50 -5.42 19.50 6.27
N ASN A 51 -4.99 19.08 7.45
CA ASN A 51 -4.92 19.94 8.62
C ASN A 51 -3.91 21.09 8.40
N GLY A 52 -2.73 20.76 7.86
CA GLY A 52 -1.70 21.72 7.48
C GLY A 52 -2.19 22.71 6.44
N PHE A 53 -2.87 22.23 5.39
CA PHE A 53 -3.50 23.07 4.38
C PHE A 53 -4.51 24.04 5.00
N SER A 54 -5.45 23.53 5.79
CA SER A 54 -6.50 24.35 6.43
C SER A 54 -5.89 25.42 7.34
N LYS A 55 -4.82 25.08 8.06
CA LYS A 55 -4.09 26.02 8.92
C LYS A 55 -3.38 27.09 8.10
N LEU A 56 -2.66 26.71 7.04
CA LEU A 56 -1.97 27.65 6.16
C LEU A 56 -2.94 28.57 5.44
N GLN A 57 -4.06 28.04 4.96
CA GLN A 57 -5.13 28.83 4.34
C GLN A 57 -5.69 29.88 5.30
N ARG A 58 -5.97 29.51 6.56
CA ARG A 58 -6.41 30.47 7.59
C ARG A 58 -5.35 31.52 7.87
N LEU A 59 -4.11 31.11 8.06
CA LEU A 59 -3.01 32.05 8.32
C LEU A 59 -2.78 33.00 7.15
N CYS A 60 -2.97 32.54 5.92
CA CYS A 60 -2.85 33.39 4.74
C CYS A 60 -4.00 34.39 4.63
N THR A 61 -5.21 34.01 5.04
CA THR A 61 -6.38 34.92 5.00
C THR A 61 -6.23 36.09 5.99
N TYR A 62 -5.51 35.89 7.10
CA TYR A 62 -5.39 36.88 8.20
C TYR A 62 -3.97 37.44 8.41
N GLY A 63 -2.96 36.92 7.70
CA GLY A 63 -1.56 37.27 7.86
C GLY A 63 -1.05 38.15 6.71
N ASN A 64 -0.01 38.95 6.99
CA ASN A 64 0.64 39.78 5.98
C ASN A 64 1.27 38.92 4.88
N ASP A 65 0.98 39.27 3.62
CA ASP A 65 1.56 38.66 2.42
C ASP A 65 3.09 38.66 2.48
N ILE A 66 3.70 37.49 2.28
CA ILE A 66 5.14 37.41 1.99
C ILE A 66 5.29 37.83 0.52
N PRO A 67 6.27 38.68 0.15
CA PRO A 67 6.46 39.08 -1.24
C PRO A 67 6.55 37.85 -2.15
N ALA A 68 5.65 37.78 -3.13
CA ALA A 68 5.52 36.67 -4.07
C ALA A 68 6.87 36.42 -4.76
N SER A 69 7.47 35.28 -4.47
CA SER A 69 8.73 34.82 -5.05
C SER A 69 8.41 33.90 -6.22
N SER A 70 8.85 34.28 -7.44
CA SER A 70 8.87 33.54 -8.72
C SER A 70 8.07 32.23 -8.81
N SER A 71 6.77 32.26 -8.49
CA SER A 71 5.92 31.09 -8.28
C SER A 71 5.49 30.40 -9.58
N SER A 72 5.50 31.12 -10.71
CA SER A 72 5.12 30.58 -12.03
C SER A 72 5.97 29.38 -12.45
N GLN A 73 7.22 29.28 -11.99
CA GLN A 73 8.09 28.14 -12.31
C GLN A 73 7.70 26.85 -11.58
N VAL A 74 7.03 26.94 -10.42
CA VAL A 74 6.65 25.76 -9.63
C VAL A 74 5.45 25.06 -10.24
N MET A 75 4.43 25.80 -10.70
CA MET A 75 3.29 25.21 -11.42
C MET A 75 3.74 24.49 -12.69
N ASP A 76 4.60 25.14 -13.50
CA ASP A 76 5.06 24.58 -14.78
C ASP A 76 5.79 23.23 -14.61
N VAL A 77 6.48 23.02 -13.48
CA VAL A 77 7.16 21.76 -13.17
C VAL A 77 6.22 20.75 -12.52
N LEU A 78 5.35 21.18 -11.60
CA LEU A 78 4.51 20.27 -10.82
C LEU A 78 3.34 19.71 -11.63
N ALA A 79 2.74 20.49 -12.52
CA ALA A 79 1.61 20.06 -13.36
C ALA A 79 1.87 18.77 -14.17
N PRO A 80 2.98 18.63 -14.93
CA PRO A 80 3.25 17.38 -15.64
C PRO A 80 3.52 16.21 -14.69
N LEU A 81 4.07 16.46 -13.50
CA LEU A 81 4.34 15.42 -12.49
C LEU A 81 3.05 14.90 -11.86
N THR A 82 2.13 15.78 -11.47
CA THR A 82 0.83 15.39 -10.92
C THR A 82 -0.05 14.73 -11.98
N ALA A 83 -0.02 15.19 -13.23
CA ALA A 83 -0.72 14.54 -14.34
C ALA A 83 -0.21 13.11 -14.59
N LYS A 84 1.10 12.89 -14.55
CA LYS A 84 1.68 11.54 -14.61
C LYS A 84 1.21 10.68 -13.44
N ALA A 85 1.24 11.24 -12.22
CA ALA A 85 0.80 10.52 -11.03
C ALA A 85 -0.69 10.16 -11.06
N GLN A 86 -1.55 11.02 -11.62
CA GLN A 86 -2.97 10.71 -11.85
C GLN A 86 -3.13 9.55 -12.83
N SER A 87 -2.35 9.52 -13.93
CA SER A 87 -2.33 8.41 -14.88
C SER A 87 -1.88 7.10 -14.23
N ASP A 88 -0.81 7.14 -13.45
CA ASP A 88 -0.31 6.00 -12.69
C ASP A 88 -1.37 5.49 -11.68
N LEU A 89 -2.09 6.40 -11.01
CA LEU A 89 -3.17 6.05 -10.09
C LEU A 89 -4.35 5.36 -10.82
N ALA A 90 -4.70 5.84 -12.01
CA ALA A 90 -5.72 5.19 -12.84
C ALA A 90 -5.30 3.76 -13.23
N ASN A 91 -4.02 3.57 -13.57
CA ASN A 91 -3.47 2.24 -13.85
C ASN A 91 -3.50 1.32 -12.60
N VAL A 92 -3.17 1.86 -11.43
CA VAL A 92 -3.29 1.14 -10.15
C VAL A 92 -4.73 0.72 -9.90
N GLN A 93 -5.69 1.63 -10.04
CA GLN A 93 -7.12 1.34 -9.87
C GLN A 93 -7.60 0.26 -10.85
N ALA A 94 -7.22 0.35 -12.13
CA ALA A 94 -7.55 -0.66 -13.13
C ALA A 94 -6.95 -2.03 -12.77
N GLY A 95 -5.70 -2.07 -12.28
CA GLY A 95 -5.04 -3.29 -11.82
C GLY A 95 -5.74 -3.93 -10.61
N LEU A 96 -6.17 -3.11 -9.65
CA LEU A 96 -6.95 -3.55 -8.49
C LEU A 96 -8.31 -4.12 -8.92
N GLN A 97 -9.07 -3.40 -9.76
CA GLN A 97 -10.36 -3.87 -10.25
C GLN A 97 -10.24 -5.17 -11.05
N SER A 98 -9.23 -5.28 -11.91
CA SER A 98 -8.95 -6.50 -12.68
C SER A 98 -8.63 -7.69 -11.78
N THR A 99 -7.83 -7.47 -10.74
CA THR A 99 -7.47 -8.50 -9.75
C THR A 99 -8.71 -8.95 -8.94
N ALA A 100 -9.52 -8.00 -8.47
CA ALA A 100 -10.75 -8.29 -7.74
C ALA A 100 -11.75 -9.08 -8.60
N LYS A 101 -11.91 -8.68 -9.87
CA LYS A 101 -12.76 -9.38 -10.83
C LYS A 101 -12.26 -10.81 -11.07
N THR A 102 -10.97 -10.98 -11.33
CA THR A 102 -10.34 -12.28 -11.56
C THR A 102 -10.51 -13.20 -10.34
N PHE A 103 -10.26 -12.69 -9.13
CA PHE A 103 -10.50 -13.43 -7.90
C PHE A 103 -11.97 -13.82 -7.72
N SER A 104 -12.90 -12.88 -7.91
CA SER A 104 -14.34 -13.18 -7.80
C SER A 104 -14.80 -14.27 -8.78
N GLN A 105 -14.29 -14.24 -10.02
CA GLN A 105 -14.61 -15.23 -11.06
C GLN A 105 -13.98 -16.61 -10.80
N SER A 106 -12.78 -16.65 -10.22
CA SER A 106 -12.05 -17.91 -9.96
C SER A 106 -12.36 -18.53 -8.59
N SER A 107 -12.90 -17.76 -7.65
CA SER A 107 -13.19 -18.18 -6.28
C SER A 107 -14.57 -18.82 -6.12
N ARG A 108 -14.89 -19.25 -4.89
CA ARG A 108 -16.21 -19.79 -4.53
C ARG A 108 -17.31 -18.72 -4.53
N ILE A 109 -16.96 -17.44 -4.63
CA ILE A 109 -17.90 -16.32 -4.65
C ILE A 109 -18.89 -16.46 -5.82
N THR A 110 -18.38 -16.68 -7.03
CA THR A 110 -19.25 -16.81 -8.22
C THR A 110 -19.92 -18.19 -8.27
N LYS A 111 -19.19 -19.26 -7.90
CA LYS A 111 -19.69 -20.64 -7.96
C LYS A 111 -20.86 -20.89 -6.99
N ASN A 112 -20.83 -20.26 -5.81
CA ASN A 112 -21.82 -20.46 -4.76
C ASN A 112 -22.60 -19.16 -4.48
N SER A 113 -22.97 -18.40 -5.50
CA SER A 113 -23.65 -17.10 -5.35
C SER A 113 -24.95 -17.15 -4.53
N TYR A 114 -25.65 -18.30 -4.52
CA TYR A 114 -26.82 -18.55 -3.67
C TYR A 114 -26.52 -18.41 -2.17
N CYS A 115 -25.26 -18.64 -1.74
CA CYS A 115 -24.81 -18.48 -0.37
C CYS A 115 -24.90 -17.05 0.16
N ARG A 116 -25.10 -16.06 -0.72
CA ARG A 116 -25.36 -14.67 -0.32
C ARG A 116 -26.62 -14.52 0.52
N TYR A 117 -27.59 -15.42 0.36
CA TYR A 117 -28.89 -15.37 1.05
C TYR A 117 -28.99 -16.37 2.21
N VAL A 118 -27.94 -17.18 2.43
CA VAL A 118 -27.94 -18.19 3.50
C VAL A 118 -27.50 -17.53 4.80
N PRO A 119 -28.32 -17.59 5.87
CA PRO A 119 -27.98 -16.99 7.14
C PRO A 119 -26.79 -17.71 7.79
N PRO A 120 -25.98 -16.98 8.58
CA PRO A 120 -24.71 -17.46 9.09
C PRO A 120 -24.80 -18.58 10.14
N PHE A 121 -25.96 -18.77 10.76
CA PHE A 121 -26.21 -19.75 11.83
C PHE A 121 -27.25 -20.81 11.43
N GLY A 122 -27.57 -20.91 10.13
CA GLY A 122 -28.54 -21.88 9.63
C GLY A 122 -27.94 -23.28 9.42
N PRO A 123 -28.78 -24.30 9.23
CA PRO A 123 -28.34 -25.68 8.99
C PRO A 123 -27.50 -25.83 7.71
N LEU A 124 -27.61 -24.90 6.75
CA LEU A 124 -26.84 -24.88 5.50
C LEU A 124 -25.60 -23.96 5.56
N ALA A 125 -25.29 -23.38 6.73
CA ALA A 125 -24.20 -22.41 6.86
C ALA A 125 -22.83 -23.00 6.51
N PHE A 126 -22.58 -24.27 6.85
CA PHE A 126 -21.31 -24.95 6.57
C PHE A 126 -21.02 -25.07 5.06
N VAL A 127 -22.05 -25.27 4.24
CA VAL A 127 -21.92 -25.36 2.76
C VAL A 127 -21.46 -24.02 2.16
N CYS A 128 -21.72 -22.92 2.88
CA CYS A 128 -21.40 -21.57 2.48
C CYS A 128 -20.17 -20.99 3.16
N GLU A 129 -19.44 -21.76 3.96
CA GLU A 129 -18.27 -21.26 4.70
C GLU A 129 -17.17 -20.76 3.75
N GLY A 130 -16.86 -21.53 2.70
CA GLY A 130 -15.87 -21.12 1.70
C GLY A 130 -16.27 -19.85 0.92
N PHE A 131 -17.56 -19.67 0.61
CA PHE A 131 -18.08 -18.42 0.03
C PHE A 131 -17.85 -17.25 0.99
N ARG A 132 -18.18 -17.41 2.27
CA ARG A 132 -18.04 -16.36 3.28
C ARG A 132 -16.58 -16.01 3.54
N TYR A 133 -15.71 -17.01 3.58
CA TYR A 133 -14.27 -16.81 3.71
C TYR A 133 -13.70 -16.03 2.53
N ASP A 134 -13.95 -16.48 1.29
CA ASP A 134 -13.44 -15.81 0.08
C ASP A 134 -14.04 -14.39 -0.04
N SER A 135 -15.32 -14.21 0.27
CA SER A 135 -15.99 -12.91 0.25
C SER A 135 -15.44 -11.95 1.31
N ALA A 136 -15.22 -12.42 2.54
CA ALA A 136 -14.63 -11.61 3.60
C ALA A 136 -13.19 -11.22 3.26
N LYS A 137 -12.42 -12.16 2.71
CA LYS A 137 -11.04 -11.94 2.23
C LYS A 137 -10.99 -10.87 1.14
N LEU A 138 -11.86 -10.98 0.12
CA LEU A 138 -11.97 -9.96 -0.92
C LEU A 138 -12.38 -8.60 -0.37
N HIS A 139 -13.36 -8.55 0.52
CA HIS A 139 -13.86 -7.31 1.10
C HIS A 139 -12.79 -6.60 1.94
N LEU A 140 -12.12 -7.32 2.83
CA LEU A 140 -11.06 -6.77 3.68
C LEU A 140 -9.89 -6.24 2.85
N ALA A 141 -9.41 -7.03 1.88
CA ALA A 141 -8.33 -6.60 1.01
C ALA A 141 -8.75 -5.41 0.15
N SER A 142 -9.98 -5.38 -0.38
CA SER A 142 -10.46 -4.28 -1.22
C SER A 142 -10.59 -2.97 -0.46
N ARG A 143 -10.98 -3.02 0.82
CA ARG A 143 -11.10 -1.83 1.67
C ARG A 143 -9.78 -1.07 1.78
N ASP A 144 -8.70 -1.75 2.13
CA ASP A 144 -7.39 -1.10 2.32
C ASP A 144 -6.88 -0.53 0.98
N MET A 145 -7.17 -1.19 -0.14
CA MET A 145 -6.81 -0.72 -1.48
C MET A 145 -7.65 0.48 -1.95
N GLN A 146 -8.91 0.56 -1.55
CA GLN A 146 -9.76 1.72 -1.79
C GLN A 146 -9.30 2.92 -0.97
N ILE A 147 -8.95 2.70 0.30
CA ILE A 147 -8.44 3.76 1.18
C ILE A 147 -7.16 4.37 0.60
N ILE A 148 -6.15 3.55 0.28
CA ILE A 148 -4.86 4.08 -0.21
C ILE A 148 -5.00 4.84 -1.53
N THR A 149 -5.88 4.39 -2.44
CA THR A 149 -6.11 5.07 -3.73
C THR A 149 -6.94 6.34 -3.59
N ALA A 150 -7.94 6.35 -2.70
CA ALA A 150 -8.71 7.56 -2.38
C ALA A 150 -7.83 8.62 -1.71
N ASP A 151 -7.01 8.22 -0.74
CA ASP A 151 -6.06 9.11 -0.07
C ASP A 151 -5.03 9.68 -1.05
N ALA A 152 -4.50 8.85 -1.96
CA ALA A 152 -3.58 9.31 -3.00
C ALA A 152 -4.24 10.36 -3.91
N HIS A 153 -5.47 10.13 -4.36
CA HIS A 153 -6.22 11.11 -5.15
C HIS A 153 -6.40 12.43 -4.39
N GLN A 154 -6.74 12.34 -3.10
CA GLN A 154 -6.91 13.51 -2.25
C GLN A 154 -5.60 14.29 -2.06
N ARG A 155 -4.46 13.61 -1.87
CA ARG A 155 -3.15 14.25 -1.76
C ARG A 155 -2.76 14.96 -3.06
N LEU A 156 -3.00 14.34 -4.23
CA LEU A 156 -2.78 14.96 -5.53
C LEU A 156 -3.55 16.29 -5.67
N TYR A 157 -4.81 16.31 -5.28
CA TYR A 157 -5.61 17.54 -5.26
C TYR A 157 -5.05 18.59 -4.29
N LEU A 158 -4.59 18.18 -3.10
CA LEU A 158 -3.99 19.11 -2.14
C LEU A 158 -2.71 19.77 -2.65
N TYR A 159 -1.87 19.06 -3.41
CA TYR A 159 -0.67 19.64 -4.02
C TYR A 159 -1.02 20.81 -4.94
N GLU A 160 -2.04 20.67 -5.79
CA GLU A 160 -2.52 21.76 -6.65
C GLU A 160 -3.00 22.98 -5.83
N GLN A 161 -3.61 22.74 -4.67
CA GLN A 161 -4.04 23.82 -3.77
C GLN A 161 -2.87 24.47 -3.03
N PHE A 162 -1.84 23.70 -2.66
CA PHE A 162 -0.62 24.23 -2.06
C PHE A 162 0.14 25.14 -3.02
N VAL A 163 0.17 24.82 -4.32
CA VAL A 163 0.79 25.74 -5.29
C VAL A 163 0.06 27.08 -5.32
N LYS A 164 -1.28 27.08 -5.27
CA LYS A 164 -2.04 28.34 -5.21
C LYS A 164 -1.73 29.15 -3.96
N LEU A 165 -1.57 28.50 -2.80
CA LEU A 165 -1.14 29.18 -1.58
C LEU A 165 0.29 29.72 -1.73
N GLU A 166 1.17 29.01 -2.41
CA GLU A 166 2.54 29.45 -2.68
C GLU A 166 2.57 30.66 -3.64
N GLU A 167 1.72 30.66 -4.68
CA GLU A 167 1.53 31.78 -5.60
C GLU A 167 0.97 33.03 -4.91
N GLN A 168 0.09 32.83 -3.93
CA GLN A 168 -0.43 33.91 -3.09
C GLN A 168 0.58 34.45 -2.07
N GLY A 169 1.79 33.89 -2.00
CA GLY A 169 2.79 34.29 -1.01
C GLY A 169 2.48 33.81 0.40
N CYS A 170 1.55 32.87 0.58
CA CYS A 170 1.20 32.29 1.87
C CYS A 170 2.31 31.39 2.42
N THR A 171 3.13 30.82 1.53
CA THR A 171 4.21 29.90 1.85
C THR A 171 5.50 30.31 1.15
N ARG A 172 6.63 29.78 1.62
CA ARG A 172 7.93 30.02 0.99
C ARG A 172 8.00 29.35 -0.39
N ALA A 173 8.73 29.94 -1.31
CA ALA A 173 9.01 29.34 -2.62
C ALA A 173 9.70 27.96 -2.49
N GLY A 174 9.31 27.02 -3.33
CA GLY A 174 9.73 25.62 -3.31
C GLY A 174 9.08 24.77 -2.22
N PHE A 175 8.12 25.31 -1.46
CA PHE A 175 7.42 24.55 -0.41
C PHE A 175 6.68 23.35 -1.00
N THR A 176 5.88 23.58 -2.04
CA THR A 176 5.06 22.51 -2.64
C THR A 176 5.92 21.45 -3.32
N MET A 177 7.01 21.86 -3.96
CA MET A 177 7.97 20.92 -4.57
C MET A 177 8.61 20.00 -3.54
N LYS A 178 9.05 20.53 -2.39
CA LYS A 178 9.57 19.68 -1.30
C LYS A 178 8.53 18.72 -0.76
N LEU A 179 7.28 19.17 -0.64
CA LEU A 179 6.19 18.30 -0.22
C LEU A 179 5.95 17.17 -1.23
N TRP A 180 6.04 17.47 -2.52
CA TRP A 180 5.97 16.48 -3.59
C TRP A 180 7.15 15.48 -3.60
N GLU A 181 8.36 15.94 -3.33
CA GLU A 181 9.54 15.06 -3.15
C GLU A 181 9.32 14.06 -2.01
N THR A 182 8.71 14.49 -0.90
CA THR A 182 8.39 13.56 0.20
C THR A 182 7.31 12.54 -0.17
N GLU A 183 6.28 12.94 -0.93
CA GLU A 183 5.26 12.00 -1.44
C GLU A 183 5.89 10.94 -2.32
N THR A 184 6.66 11.37 -3.31
CA THR A 184 7.26 10.48 -4.31
C THR A 184 8.26 9.51 -3.68
N THR A 185 8.95 9.92 -2.61
CA THR A 185 9.92 9.07 -1.90
C THR A 185 9.25 8.06 -0.98
N PHE A 186 8.23 8.47 -0.20
CA PHE A 186 7.74 7.66 0.93
C PHE A 186 6.34 7.08 0.73
N LEU A 187 5.43 7.82 0.10
CA LEU A 187 4.01 7.47 0.03
C LEU A 187 3.64 6.86 -1.32
N TRP A 188 4.16 7.42 -2.40
CA TRP A 188 3.89 6.96 -3.77
C TRP A 188 4.28 5.51 -4.03
N PRO A 189 5.42 4.98 -3.53
CA PRO A 189 5.76 3.57 -3.72
C PRO A 189 4.72 2.61 -3.11
N VAL A 190 4.07 3.01 -2.00
CA VAL A 190 3.00 2.21 -1.37
C VAL A 190 1.78 2.11 -2.30
N VAL A 191 1.41 3.23 -2.93
CA VAL A 191 0.31 3.29 -3.91
C VAL A 191 0.62 2.39 -5.11
N LEU A 192 1.82 2.49 -5.67
CA LEU A 192 2.23 1.71 -6.85
C LEU A 192 2.36 0.20 -6.56
N GLN A 193 2.71 -0.18 -5.33
CA GLN A 193 2.80 -1.59 -4.91
C GLN A 193 1.44 -2.21 -4.57
N ALA A 194 0.39 -1.40 -4.39
CA ALA A 194 -0.94 -1.84 -3.99
C ALA A 194 -1.49 -3.00 -4.86
N PRO A 195 -1.42 -2.96 -6.21
CA PRO A 195 -1.93 -4.06 -7.04
C PRO A 195 -1.20 -5.39 -6.82
N VAL A 196 0.11 -5.34 -6.62
CA VAL A 196 0.94 -6.54 -6.38
C VAL A 196 0.56 -7.16 -5.04
N VAL A 197 0.51 -6.36 -3.98
CA VAL A 197 0.14 -6.82 -2.64
C VAL A 197 -1.31 -7.32 -2.61
N PHE A 198 -2.20 -6.65 -3.33
CA PHE A 198 -3.59 -7.09 -3.45
C PHE A 198 -3.69 -8.47 -4.10
N LYS A 199 -2.98 -8.69 -5.20
CA LYS A 199 -2.91 -9.99 -5.87
C LYS A 199 -2.36 -11.09 -4.95
N THR A 200 -1.28 -10.82 -4.22
CA THR A 200 -0.71 -11.79 -3.27
C THR A 200 -1.63 -12.06 -2.09
N THR A 201 -2.35 -11.05 -1.61
CA THR A 201 -3.33 -11.22 -0.54
C THR A 201 -4.48 -12.12 -1.01
N LEU A 202 -4.92 -11.97 -2.26
CA LEU A 202 -6.01 -12.72 -2.85
C LEU A 202 -5.60 -14.08 -3.44
N THR A 203 -4.34 -14.51 -3.34
CA THR A 203 -3.95 -15.84 -3.83
C THR A 203 -4.74 -16.96 -3.15
N TYR A 204 -5.18 -17.92 -3.94
CA TYR A 204 -6.05 -19.02 -3.52
C TYR A 204 -5.28 -19.94 -2.56
N ALA A 205 -5.81 -20.18 -1.36
CA ALA A 205 -5.40 -21.34 -0.58
C ALA A 205 -6.23 -22.52 -1.12
N PRO A 206 -5.61 -23.59 -1.64
CA PRO A 206 -6.36 -24.78 -2.01
C PRO A 206 -7.07 -25.30 -0.76
N SER A 207 -8.39 -25.41 -0.83
CA SER A 207 -9.14 -26.17 0.16
C SER A 207 -8.77 -27.64 -0.01
N HIS A 208 -8.10 -28.18 1.00
CA HIS A 208 -8.09 -29.62 1.28
C HIS A 208 -9.49 -30.08 1.68
#